data_AF-A0A0R3Q7I9-F1
#
_entry.id   AF-A0A0R3Q7I9-F1
#
_cell.length_a   1.000
_cell.length_b   1.000
_cell.length_c   1.000
_cell.angle_alpha   90.00
_cell.angle_beta   90.00
_cell.angle_gamma   90.00
#
_symmetry.space_group_name_H-M   'P 1'
#
loop_
_entity.id
_entity.type
_entity.pdbx_description
1 polymer ?
#
loop_
_entity_poly.entity_id
_entity_poly.type
_entity_poly.pdbx_seq_one_letter_code
_entity_poly.pdbx_strand_id
1 'polypeptide(L)'
;MARESLTQNSNLHGRLAEIIPKKLFFCAFQNRPKSDRYTDYYYVDDEVHYDSFYSDFGPLNLSVLYRFCQNLTERLEDVDDEKSVVVCCGPADECRVNTAYLVASYAILYLGMTAEIAYLRIHKAEPDGFIGFRDAAMGPATYRLHLHNVLRSIEKAMKFGWLAFDTFDPDEYEYYEKVENGDLNWIIPTKVLSFCGPHNKSVVENGYPYHAPEVYFDYFRTHNISTIIRLNKRMYDAKRFLDAGFEHVDLFFVDGSVPSDEIVERFINVVDSAKGGVAVHCKAGLGRTGTLIA
;
A
#
# COMPACT_ATOMS: atom_id res chain seq x y z
N MET A 1 -16.13 -3.31 -33.66
CA MET A 1 -14.75 -3.75 -34.01
C MET A 1 -13.86 -3.99 -32.79
N ALA A 2 -13.33 -3.00 -32.06
CA ALA A 2 -12.44 -3.28 -30.89
C ALA A 2 -13.12 -4.12 -29.79
N ARG A 3 -14.31 -3.71 -29.33
CA ARG A 3 -15.13 -4.49 -28.37
C ARG A 3 -15.44 -5.91 -28.83
N GLU A 4 -15.81 -6.09 -30.11
CA GLU A 4 -16.15 -7.41 -30.66
C GLU A 4 -14.93 -8.34 -30.71
N SER A 5 -13.74 -7.81 -31.05
CA SER A 5 -12.50 -8.60 -31.05
C SER A 5 -12.04 -9.03 -29.65
N LEU A 6 -12.26 -8.17 -28.64
CA LEU A 6 -11.89 -8.46 -27.25
C LEU A 6 -12.83 -9.49 -26.60
N THR A 7 -14.13 -9.44 -26.92
CA THR A 7 -15.14 -10.34 -26.34
C THR A 7 -15.27 -11.69 -27.04
N GLN A 8 -14.79 -11.83 -28.28
CA GLN A 8 -14.86 -13.10 -29.02
C GLN A 8 -13.73 -14.08 -28.70
N ASN A 9 -12.73 -13.67 -27.93
CA ASN A 9 -11.66 -14.57 -27.48
C ASN A 9 -12.19 -15.47 -26.35
N SER A 10 -12.35 -16.76 -26.63
CA SER A 10 -12.72 -17.83 -25.69
C SER A 10 -11.70 -18.09 -24.55
N ASN A 11 -10.83 -17.12 -24.27
CA ASN A 11 -9.71 -17.17 -23.33
C ASN A 11 -9.85 -16.12 -22.19
N LEU A 12 -10.91 -15.30 -22.22
CA LEU A 12 -11.19 -14.30 -21.19
C LEU A 12 -11.68 -14.97 -19.91
N HIS A 13 -11.06 -14.63 -18.78
CA HIS A 13 -11.52 -15.01 -17.46
C HIS A 13 -12.26 -13.84 -16.81
N GLY A 14 -13.53 -14.03 -16.45
CA GLY A 14 -14.42 -12.95 -16.04
C GLY A 14 -14.96 -12.14 -17.23
N ARG A 15 -15.16 -10.84 -17.05
CA ARG A 15 -15.68 -9.93 -18.08
C ARG A 15 -14.73 -8.78 -18.37
N LEU A 16 -14.96 -8.09 -19.49
CA LEU A 16 -14.26 -6.86 -19.85
C LEU A 16 -14.89 -5.67 -19.14
N ALA A 17 -14.10 -4.92 -18.36
CA ALA A 17 -14.49 -3.62 -17.82
C ALA A 17 -13.96 -2.50 -18.71
N GLU A 18 -14.84 -1.58 -19.09
CA GLU A 18 -14.46 -0.35 -19.81
C GLU A 18 -14.32 0.80 -18.82
N ILE A 19 -13.11 1.36 -18.74
CA ILE A 19 -12.74 2.41 -17.79
C ILE A 19 -12.81 3.77 -18.47
N ILE A 20 -12.14 3.93 -19.61
CA ILE A 20 -12.28 5.09 -20.50
C ILE A 20 -12.93 4.59 -21.79
N PRO A 21 -14.07 5.17 -22.23
CA PRO A 21 -14.78 4.70 -23.41
C PRO A 21 -13.85 4.52 -24.61
N LYS A 22 -13.83 3.31 -25.17
CA LYS A 22 -13.01 2.91 -26.34
C LYS A 22 -11.49 3.04 -26.18
N LYS A 23 -10.96 3.50 -25.05
CA LYS A 23 -9.53 3.78 -24.89
C LYS A 23 -8.85 2.93 -23.82
N LEU A 24 -9.47 2.75 -22.66
CA LEU A 24 -8.88 2.00 -21.54
C LEU A 24 -9.84 0.93 -21.03
N PHE A 25 -9.36 -0.29 -21.00
CA PHE A 25 -10.09 -1.46 -20.52
C PHE A 25 -9.31 -2.25 -19.47
N PHE A 26 -10.01 -3.04 -18.69
CA PHE A 26 -9.45 -4.03 -17.76
C PHE A 26 -10.07 -5.41 -18.01
N CYS A 27 -9.24 -6.45 -18.00
CA CYS A 27 -9.70 -7.83 -18.00
C CYS A 27 -8.62 -8.81 -17.51
N ALA A 28 -9.01 -10.08 -17.32
CA ALA A 28 -8.08 -11.16 -17.00
C ALA A 28 -8.08 -12.21 -18.11
N PHE A 29 -6.91 -12.78 -18.42
CA PHE A 29 -6.76 -13.80 -19.46
C PHE A 29 -6.15 -15.07 -18.90
N GLN A 30 -6.71 -16.23 -19.30
CA GLN A 30 -6.06 -17.51 -19.04
C GLN A 30 -4.88 -17.75 -19.99
N ASN A 31 -5.06 -17.37 -21.27
CA ASN A 31 -4.02 -17.39 -22.29
C ASN A 31 -3.73 -15.96 -22.74
N ARG A 32 -2.50 -15.48 -22.55
CA ARG A 32 -2.11 -14.08 -22.76
C ARG A 32 -2.06 -13.71 -24.27
N PRO A 33 -3.00 -12.93 -24.82
CA PRO A 33 -2.86 -12.37 -26.16
C PRO A 33 -1.65 -11.42 -26.27
N LYS A 34 -1.12 -11.30 -27.49
CA LYS A 34 -0.06 -10.35 -27.83
C LYS A 34 -0.67 -9.06 -28.35
N SER A 35 -0.04 -7.92 -28.06
CA SER A 35 -0.43 -6.62 -28.63
C SER A 35 -0.41 -6.66 -30.15
N ASP A 36 -1.32 -5.91 -30.76
CA ASP A 36 -1.47 -5.78 -32.21
C ASP A 36 -1.64 -4.31 -32.63
N ARG A 37 -2.11 -4.09 -33.85
CA ARG A 37 -2.31 -2.74 -34.41
C ARG A 37 -3.38 -1.95 -33.65
N TYR A 38 -4.40 -2.60 -33.12
CA TYR A 38 -5.59 -1.97 -32.52
C TYR A 38 -5.62 -2.08 -31.00
N THR A 39 -4.86 -3.00 -30.42
CA THR A 39 -4.87 -3.27 -28.98
C THR A 39 -3.45 -3.35 -28.43
N ASP A 40 -3.15 -2.55 -27.42
CA ASP A 40 -2.01 -2.77 -26.54
C ASP A 40 -2.44 -3.52 -25.28
N TYR A 41 -1.91 -4.72 -25.07
CA TYR A 41 -2.13 -5.49 -23.85
C TYR A 41 -1.00 -5.22 -22.85
N TYR A 42 -1.36 -4.65 -21.71
CA TYR A 42 -0.44 -4.33 -20.63
C TYR A 42 -0.64 -5.31 -19.46
N TYR A 43 0.29 -6.25 -19.26
CA TYR A 43 0.22 -7.26 -18.21
C TYR A 43 0.91 -6.79 -16.94
N VAL A 44 0.13 -6.59 -15.89
CA VAL A 44 0.62 -6.07 -14.60
C VAL A 44 1.49 -7.11 -13.87
N ASP A 45 1.10 -8.39 -13.88
CA ASP A 45 1.79 -9.46 -13.14
C ASP A 45 3.25 -9.70 -13.59
N ASP A 46 3.67 -9.15 -14.73
CA ASP A 46 5.05 -9.26 -15.22
C ASP A 46 5.99 -8.24 -14.57
N GLU A 47 5.43 -7.17 -14.00
CA GLU A 47 6.17 -6.05 -13.44
C GLU A 47 6.13 -6.02 -11.92
N VAL A 48 5.10 -6.62 -11.30
CA VAL A 48 4.84 -6.47 -9.86
C VAL A 48 4.59 -7.79 -9.16
N HIS A 49 5.15 -7.90 -7.97
CA HIS A 49 4.92 -9.00 -7.03
C HIS A 49 4.55 -8.43 -5.67
N TYR A 50 3.66 -9.10 -4.96
CA TYR A 50 3.35 -8.80 -3.57
C TYR A 50 4.10 -9.78 -2.67
N ASP A 51 4.98 -9.26 -1.82
CA ASP A 51 5.73 -10.06 -0.85
C ASP A 51 4.86 -10.39 0.36
N SER A 52 4.31 -11.60 0.40
CA SER A 52 3.40 -12.03 1.45
C SER A 52 4.11 -12.39 2.76
N PHE A 53 3.58 -11.92 3.90
CA PHE A 53 4.04 -12.38 5.22
C PHE A 53 3.56 -13.80 5.53
N TYR A 54 2.33 -14.13 5.15
CA TYR A 54 1.78 -15.48 5.28
C TYR A 54 0.89 -15.84 4.10
N SER A 55 -0.41 -15.58 4.20
CA SER A 55 -1.40 -15.83 3.13
C SER A 55 -2.08 -14.55 2.65
N ASP A 56 -1.66 -13.40 3.17
CA ASP A 56 -1.96 -12.09 2.61
C ASP A 56 -1.39 -11.96 1.19
N PHE A 57 -2.09 -11.23 0.33
CA PHE A 57 -1.77 -11.16 -1.10
C PHE A 57 -1.88 -9.74 -1.67
N GLY A 58 -2.16 -8.74 -0.83
CA GLY A 58 -2.43 -7.37 -1.24
C GLY A 58 -3.19 -6.57 -0.18
N PRO A 59 -3.57 -5.31 -0.49
CA PRO A 59 -3.34 -4.64 -1.78
C PRO A 59 -1.86 -4.28 -2.01
N LEU A 60 -1.50 -4.05 -3.27
CA LEU A 60 -0.16 -3.57 -3.64
C LEU A 60 0.13 -2.18 -3.03
N ASN A 61 1.38 -1.94 -2.67
CA ASN A 61 1.80 -0.74 -1.91
C ASN A 61 1.79 0.56 -2.75
N LEU A 62 2.13 1.69 -2.11
CA LEU A 62 2.10 3.01 -2.76
C LEU A 62 3.12 3.18 -3.89
N SER A 63 4.33 2.63 -3.76
CA SER A 63 5.32 2.72 -4.84
C SER A 63 4.85 1.98 -6.08
N VAL A 64 4.31 0.77 -5.90
CA VAL A 64 3.72 0.00 -6.99
C VAL A 64 2.58 0.76 -7.66
N LEU A 65 1.66 1.36 -6.87
CA LEU A 65 0.58 2.17 -7.43
C LEU A 65 1.11 3.38 -8.19
N TYR A 66 2.12 4.08 -7.67
CA TYR A 66 2.75 5.21 -8.33
C TYR A 66 3.34 4.82 -9.69
N ARG A 67 4.21 3.80 -9.72
CA ARG A 67 4.87 3.33 -10.95
C ARG A 67 3.87 2.80 -11.97
N PHE A 68 2.84 2.08 -11.53
CA PHE A 68 1.73 1.68 -12.40
C PHE A 68 1.04 2.88 -13.05
N CYS A 69 0.75 3.93 -12.27
CA CYS A 69 0.11 5.12 -12.81
C CYS A 69 0.98 5.86 -13.83
N GLN A 70 2.29 5.95 -13.61
CA GLN A 70 3.23 6.53 -14.57
C GLN A 70 3.24 5.72 -15.87
N ASN A 71 3.50 4.41 -15.78
CA ASN A 71 3.54 3.50 -16.93
C ASN A 71 2.23 3.50 -17.73
N LEU A 72 1.08 3.52 -17.05
CA LEU A 72 -0.22 3.55 -17.72
C LEU A 72 -0.47 4.89 -18.40
N THR A 73 -0.04 6.00 -17.80
CA THR A 73 -0.17 7.34 -18.41
C THR A 73 0.66 7.43 -19.67
N GLU A 74 1.94 7.06 -19.62
CA GLU A 74 2.83 7.03 -20.78
C GLU A 74 2.26 6.17 -21.91
N ARG A 75 1.78 4.96 -21.59
CA ARG A 75 1.14 4.08 -22.59
C ARG A 75 -0.11 4.70 -23.22
N LEU A 76 -0.93 5.40 -22.43
CA LEU A 76 -2.15 6.05 -22.94
C LEU A 76 -1.84 7.26 -23.82
N GLU A 77 -0.74 7.95 -23.57
CA GLU A 77 -0.24 9.07 -24.38
C GLU A 77 0.42 8.59 -25.68
N ASP A 78 1.09 7.44 -25.66
CA ASP A 78 1.77 6.84 -26.81
C ASP A 78 0.82 6.23 -27.85
N VAL A 79 -0.40 5.86 -27.46
CA VAL A 79 -1.37 5.24 -28.38
C VAL A 79 -2.25 6.27 -29.11
N ASP A 80 -2.43 6.10 -30.42
CA ASP A 80 -3.37 6.91 -31.20
C ASP A 80 -4.85 6.66 -30.81
N ASP A 81 -5.76 7.48 -31.32
CA ASP A 81 -7.20 7.42 -31.00
C ASP A 81 -7.90 6.13 -31.46
N GLU A 82 -7.32 5.41 -32.42
CA GLU A 82 -7.88 4.16 -32.96
C GLU A 82 -7.41 2.94 -32.17
N LYS A 83 -6.35 3.08 -31.35
CA LYS A 83 -5.76 2.03 -30.54
C LYS A 83 -6.22 2.09 -29.08
N SER A 84 -6.67 0.96 -28.55
CA SER A 84 -7.07 0.78 -27.16
C SER A 84 -5.96 0.18 -26.31
N VAL A 85 -5.86 0.59 -25.05
CA VAL A 85 -5.03 -0.05 -24.02
C VAL A 85 -5.91 -0.95 -23.17
N VAL A 86 -5.45 -2.18 -22.94
CA VAL A 86 -6.13 -3.18 -22.11
C VAL A 86 -5.18 -3.60 -21.00
N VAL A 87 -5.49 -3.20 -19.77
CA VAL A 87 -4.75 -3.63 -18.58
C VAL A 87 -5.19 -5.06 -18.24
N CYS A 88 -4.21 -5.94 -18.10
CA CYS A 88 -4.40 -7.37 -18.01
C CYS A 88 -3.70 -7.97 -16.80
N CYS A 89 -4.25 -9.08 -16.32
CA CYS A 89 -3.66 -9.95 -15.32
C CYS A 89 -4.03 -11.41 -15.60
N GLY A 90 -3.42 -12.33 -14.86
CA GLY A 90 -3.72 -13.74 -14.82
C GLY A 90 -5.09 -14.03 -14.19
N PRO A 91 -5.58 -15.27 -14.32
CA PRO A 91 -6.94 -15.62 -13.91
C PRO A 91 -7.11 -15.78 -12.40
N ALA A 92 -6.03 -15.82 -11.61
CA ALA A 92 -6.12 -15.99 -10.16
C ALA A 92 -6.84 -14.80 -9.50
N ASP A 93 -7.75 -15.07 -8.56
CA ASP A 93 -8.59 -14.03 -7.94
C ASP A 93 -7.75 -12.95 -7.24
N GLU A 94 -6.61 -13.33 -6.66
CA GLU A 94 -5.65 -12.42 -6.03
C GLU A 94 -5.04 -11.44 -7.05
N CYS A 95 -4.66 -11.93 -8.23
CA CYS A 95 -4.10 -11.09 -9.31
C CYS A 95 -5.17 -10.12 -9.82
N ARG A 96 -6.41 -10.62 -9.95
CA ARG A 96 -7.55 -9.85 -10.46
C ARG A 96 -7.95 -8.71 -9.54
N VAL A 97 -8.05 -8.95 -8.23
CA VAL A 97 -8.42 -7.88 -7.29
C VAL A 97 -7.30 -6.86 -7.10
N ASN A 98 -6.03 -7.28 -7.13
CA ASN A 98 -4.90 -6.34 -7.08
C ASN A 98 -4.83 -5.46 -8.34
N THR A 99 -5.02 -6.04 -9.52
CA THR A 99 -5.03 -5.27 -10.77
C THR A 99 -6.26 -4.36 -10.85
N ALA A 100 -7.41 -4.83 -10.38
CA ALA A 100 -8.60 -4.01 -10.24
C ALA A 100 -8.38 -2.83 -9.29
N TYR A 101 -7.66 -3.03 -8.17
CA TYR A 101 -7.23 -1.97 -7.27
C TYR A 101 -6.38 -0.92 -8.00
N LEU A 102 -5.37 -1.33 -8.76
CA LEU A 102 -4.50 -0.39 -9.49
C LEU A 102 -5.27 0.42 -10.52
N VAL A 103 -6.06 -0.24 -11.38
CA VAL A 103 -6.82 0.41 -12.45
C VAL A 103 -7.89 1.36 -11.88
N ALA A 104 -8.61 0.94 -10.84
CA ALA A 104 -9.62 1.79 -10.22
C ALA A 104 -9.00 2.95 -9.43
N SER A 105 -7.84 2.75 -8.80
CA SER A 105 -7.10 3.84 -8.14
C SER A 105 -6.58 4.86 -9.15
N TYR A 106 -6.09 4.42 -10.30
CA TYR A 106 -5.74 5.32 -11.42
C TYR A 106 -6.94 6.18 -11.85
N ALA A 107 -8.12 5.57 -11.97
CA ALA A 107 -9.34 6.32 -12.33
C ALA A 107 -9.73 7.38 -11.29
N ILE A 108 -9.43 7.15 -10.01
CA ILE A 108 -9.63 8.15 -8.95
C ILE A 108 -8.58 9.27 -9.06
N LEU A 109 -7.30 8.88 -9.12
CA LEU A 109 -6.15 9.79 -9.08
C LEU A 109 -6.04 10.68 -10.32
N TYR A 110 -6.20 10.12 -11.52
CA TYR A 110 -5.90 10.79 -12.79
C TYR A 110 -7.14 11.11 -13.63
N LEU A 111 -8.25 10.39 -13.44
CA LEU A 111 -9.49 10.64 -14.20
C LEU A 111 -10.56 11.40 -13.39
N GLY A 112 -10.26 11.75 -12.13
CA GLY A 112 -11.15 12.51 -11.25
C GLY A 112 -12.45 11.78 -10.90
N MET A 113 -12.48 10.45 -10.99
CA MET A 113 -13.65 9.67 -10.58
C MET A 113 -13.75 9.59 -9.06
N THR A 114 -14.98 9.55 -8.54
CA THR A 114 -15.16 9.17 -7.13
C THR A 114 -14.90 7.68 -6.94
N ALA A 115 -14.58 7.27 -5.71
CA ALA A 115 -14.35 5.86 -5.38
C ALA A 115 -15.53 4.96 -5.77
N GLU A 116 -16.76 5.45 -5.59
CA GLU A 116 -18.00 4.76 -5.98
C GLU A 116 -18.07 4.50 -7.49
N ILE A 117 -17.80 5.53 -8.31
CA ILE A 117 -17.86 5.40 -9.77
C ILE A 117 -16.74 4.50 -10.29
N ALA A 118 -15.52 4.64 -9.76
CA ALA A 118 -14.40 3.77 -10.11
C ALA A 118 -14.71 2.30 -9.78
N TYR A 119 -15.27 2.04 -8.59
CA TYR A 119 -15.72 0.72 -8.18
C TYR A 119 -16.80 0.14 -9.11
N LEU A 120 -17.84 0.91 -9.43
CA LEU A 120 -18.92 0.46 -10.32
C LEU A 120 -18.43 0.15 -11.75
N ARG A 121 -17.36 0.82 -12.23
CA ARG A 121 -16.75 0.50 -13.53
C ARG A 121 -15.95 -0.80 -13.45
N ILE A 122 -15.07 -0.93 -12.46
CA ILE A 122 -14.17 -2.09 -12.36
C ILE A 122 -14.91 -3.37 -11.99
N HIS A 123 -15.97 -3.28 -11.18
CA HIS A 123 -16.83 -4.41 -10.79
C HIS A 123 -17.50 -5.08 -12.00
N LYS A 124 -17.63 -4.41 -13.15
CA LYS A 124 -18.14 -5.05 -14.37
C LYS A 124 -17.26 -6.21 -14.84
N ALA A 125 -15.96 -6.21 -14.52
CA ALA A 125 -15.06 -7.30 -14.85
C ALA A 125 -15.22 -8.53 -13.95
N GLU A 126 -15.79 -8.36 -12.75
CA GLU A 126 -16.11 -9.45 -11.83
C GLU A 126 -17.48 -9.22 -11.18
N PRO A 127 -18.59 -9.54 -11.90
CA PRO A 127 -19.95 -9.31 -11.42
C PRO A 127 -20.33 -10.11 -10.17
N ASP A 128 -19.67 -11.25 -9.92
CA ASP A 128 -19.92 -12.05 -8.72
C ASP A 128 -19.16 -11.48 -7.50
N GLY A 129 -18.34 -10.44 -7.71
CA GLY A 129 -17.62 -9.70 -6.69
C GLY A 129 -16.16 -10.16 -6.56
N PHE A 130 -15.26 -9.19 -6.41
CA PHE A 130 -13.86 -9.49 -6.11
C PHE A 130 -13.72 -10.05 -4.70
N ILE A 131 -12.77 -10.98 -4.50
CA ILE A 131 -12.40 -11.43 -3.16
C ILE A 131 -11.92 -10.24 -2.30
N GLY A 132 -12.19 -10.28 -1.00
CA GLY A 132 -11.67 -9.27 -0.08
C GLY A 132 -10.24 -9.59 0.38
N PHE A 133 -9.43 -8.54 0.53
CA PHE A 133 -8.08 -8.62 1.07
C PHE A 133 -8.11 -9.13 2.51
N ARG A 134 -7.13 -9.95 2.87
CA ARG A 134 -7.02 -10.57 4.21
C ARG A 134 -5.80 -10.05 4.95
N ASP A 135 -5.77 -10.29 6.25
CA ASP A 135 -4.64 -9.94 7.08
C ASP A 135 -3.47 -10.95 6.97
N ALA A 136 -2.33 -10.56 7.54
CA ALA A 136 -1.09 -11.31 7.58
C ALA A 136 -1.01 -12.34 8.73
N ALA A 137 -2.09 -12.58 9.49
CA ALA A 137 -2.06 -13.55 10.57
C ALA A 137 -1.99 -15.01 10.07
N MET A 138 -1.43 -15.86 10.93
CA MET A 138 -1.48 -17.31 10.73
C MET A 138 -2.90 -17.84 10.98
N GLY A 139 -3.42 -18.63 10.04
CA GLY A 139 -4.70 -19.30 10.17
C GLY A 139 -5.80 -18.72 9.27
N PRO A 140 -7.08 -18.97 9.57
CA PRO A 140 -8.20 -18.47 8.76
C PRO A 140 -8.42 -16.97 8.98
N ALA A 141 -8.70 -16.24 7.90
CA ALA A 141 -9.04 -14.82 7.96
C ALA A 141 -10.38 -14.62 8.69
N THR A 142 -10.39 -13.74 9.70
CA THR A 142 -11.59 -13.39 10.47
C THR A 142 -12.28 -12.13 9.94
N TYR A 143 -11.56 -11.33 9.16
CA TYR A 143 -12.07 -10.14 8.49
C TYR A 143 -11.50 -10.07 7.07
N ARG A 144 -12.27 -9.52 6.14
CA ARG A 144 -11.82 -9.27 4.76
C ARG A 144 -12.15 -7.84 4.36
N LEU A 145 -11.13 -7.09 3.97
CA LEU A 145 -11.28 -5.72 3.50
C LEU A 145 -11.69 -5.73 2.03
N HIS A 146 -12.89 -5.25 1.75
CA HIS A 146 -13.45 -5.22 0.41
C HIS A 146 -12.76 -4.15 -0.47
N LEU A 147 -12.59 -4.42 -1.77
CA LEU A 147 -11.94 -3.52 -2.74
C LEU A 147 -12.49 -2.08 -2.67
N HIS A 148 -13.82 -1.94 -2.61
CA HIS A 148 -14.45 -0.63 -2.50
C HIS A 148 -14.00 0.17 -1.26
N ASN A 149 -13.74 -0.49 -0.12
CA ASN A 149 -13.24 0.20 1.07
C ASN A 149 -11.80 0.71 0.86
N VAL A 150 -10.97 -0.05 0.13
CA VAL A 150 -9.62 0.39 -0.29
C VAL A 150 -9.72 1.60 -1.23
N LEU A 151 -10.62 1.58 -2.21
CA LEU A 151 -10.80 2.72 -3.11
C LEU A 151 -11.30 3.98 -2.39
N ARG A 152 -12.17 3.83 -1.40
CA ARG A 152 -12.61 4.94 -0.53
C ARG A 152 -11.47 5.50 0.31
N SER A 153 -10.48 4.69 0.71
CA SER A 153 -9.32 5.20 1.43
C SER A 153 -8.42 6.04 0.53
N ILE A 154 -8.24 5.67 -0.74
CA ILE A 154 -7.51 6.49 -1.74
C ILE A 154 -8.15 7.87 -1.88
N GLU A 155 -9.46 7.92 -2.16
CA GLU A 155 -10.21 9.19 -2.29
C GLU A 155 -10.11 10.04 -1.02
N LYS A 156 -10.23 9.41 0.16
CA LYS A 156 -10.13 10.10 1.46
C LYS A 156 -8.71 10.60 1.73
N ALA A 157 -7.68 9.82 1.42
CA ALA A 157 -6.28 10.18 1.60
C ALA A 157 -5.90 11.38 0.71
N MET A 158 -6.37 11.41 -0.54
CA MET A 158 -6.21 12.59 -1.42
C MET A 158 -6.89 13.82 -0.81
N LYS A 159 -8.13 13.68 -0.33
CA LYS A 159 -8.89 14.78 0.27
C LYS A 159 -8.17 15.41 1.47
N PHE A 160 -7.47 14.60 2.28
CA PHE A 160 -6.71 15.09 3.43
C PHE A 160 -5.24 15.40 3.13
N GLY A 161 -4.80 15.29 1.87
CA GLY A 161 -3.42 15.54 1.46
C GLY A 161 -2.42 14.51 1.98
N TRP A 162 -2.89 13.30 2.34
CA TRP A 162 -2.03 12.20 2.78
C TRP A 162 -1.43 11.44 1.59
N LEU A 163 -2.08 11.53 0.43
CA LEU A 163 -1.62 10.94 -0.82
C LEU A 163 -1.48 12.04 -1.88
N ALA A 164 -0.24 12.31 -2.28
CA ALA A 164 0.13 13.35 -3.24
C ALA A 164 1.31 12.86 -4.11
N PHE A 165 1.01 12.38 -5.32
CA PHE A 165 2.00 11.76 -6.21
C PHE A 165 2.92 12.76 -6.93
N ASP A 166 2.56 14.04 -6.97
CA ASP A 166 3.41 15.13 -7.41
C ASP A 166 4.62 15.34 -6.49
N THR A 167 4.49 15.00 -5.20
CA THR A 167 5.57 15.11 -4.21
C THR A 167 6.02 13.77 -3.63
N PHE A 168 5.53 12.66 -4.19
CA PHE A 168 5.87 11.31 -3.71
C PHE A 168 7.22 10.87 -4.29
N ASP A 169 8.14 10.46 -3.43
CA ASP A 169 9.43 9.88 -3.82
C ASP A 169 9.34 8.34 -3.72
N PRO A 170 9.18 7.61 -4.85
CA PRO A 170 9.11 6.16 -4.84
C PRO A 170 10.45 5.51 -4.47
N ASP A 171 11.58 6.17 -4.77
CA ASP A 171 12.91 5.61 -4.54
C ASP A 171 13.28 5.72 -3.05
N GLU A 172 12.92 6.83 -2.38
CA GLU A 172 13.02 6.93 -0.92
C GLU A 172 12.11 5.90 -0.23
N TYR A 173 10.86 5.77 -0.69
CA TYR A 173 9.90 4.80 -0.16
C TYR A 173 10.46 3.37 -0.22
N GLU A 174 10.96 2.95 -1.39
CA GLU A 174 11.52 1.61 -1.61
C GLU A 174 12.86 1.40 -0.92
N TYR A 175 13.62 2.47 -0.69
CA TYR A 175 14.83 2.39 0.10
C TYR A 175 14.50 2.06 1.56
N TYR A 176 13.59 2.81 2.18
CA TYR A 176 13.32 2.71 3.61
C TYR A 176 12.35 1.60 4.02
N GLU A 177 11.52 1.07 3.10
CA GLU A 177 10.67 -0.10 3.41
C GLU A 177 11.49 -1.38 3.66
N LYS A 178 12.75 -1.41 3.21
CA LYS A 178 13.62 -2.57 3.37
C LYS A 178 14.16 -2.70 4.79
N VAL A 179 14.23 -3.94 5.28
CA VAL A 179 14.73 -4.26 6.62
C VAL A 179 16.15 -3.76 6.83
N GLU A 180 17.03 -3.91 5.85
CA GLU A 180 18.41 -3.42 5.93
C GLU A 180 18.54 -1.90 6.13
N ASN A 181 17.50 -1.14 5.77
CA ASN A 181 17.50 0.32 5.80
C ASN A 181 16.61 0.93 6.89
N GLY A 182 15.95 0.08 7.69
CA GLY A 182 15.20 0.50 8.87
C GLY A 182 13.76 0.02 8.92
N ASP A 183 13.21 -0.50 7.81
CA ASP A 183 11.81 -0.99 7.74
C ASP A 183 10.84 0.06 8.30
N LEU A 184 10.72 1.17 7.57
CA LEU A 184 9.89 2.32 7.96
C LEU A 184 9.08 2.87 6.78
N ASN A 185 7.86 3.32 7.07
CA ASN A 185 6.98 3.97 6.11
C ASN A 185 6.17 5.08 6.77
N TRP A 186 5.98 6.18 6.04
CA TRP A 186 5.03 7.22 6.43
C TRP A 186 3.59 6.73 6.25
N ILE A 187 2.78 6.85 7.31
CA ILE A 187 1.34 6.56 7.24
C ILE A 187 0.57 7.85 7.02
N ILE A 188 0.98 8.92 7.71
CA ILE A 188 0.49 10.28 7.49
C ILE A 188 1.73 11.16 7.28
N PRO A 189 1.93 11.74 6.07
CA PRO A 189 3.12 12.53 5.76
C PRO A 189 3.40 13.58 6.83
N THR A 190 4.66 13.67 7.28
CA THR A 190 5.16 14.59 8.33
C THR A 190 4.60 14.41 9.73
N LYS A 191 3.56 13.58 9.92
CA LYS A 191 2.88 13.44 11.22
C LYS A 191 3.05 12.08 11.88
N VAL A 192 2.88 10.98 11.15
CA VAL A 192 2.94 9.63 11.73
C VAL A 192 3.77 8.71 10.84
N LEU A 193 4.87 8.22 11.40
CA LEU A 193 5.78 7.26 10.79
C LEU A 193 5.66 5.91 11.52
N SER A 194 5.47 4.82 10.78
CA SER A 194 5.59 3.46 11.32
C SER A 194 6.99 2.94 11.05
N PHE A 195 7.57 2.19 12.00
CA PHE A 195 8.85 1.52 11.78
C PHE A 195 9.03 0.24 12.61
N CYS A 196 10.01 -0.57 12.23
CA CYS A 196 10.41 -1.78 12.95
C CYS A 196 11.10 -1.47 14.28
N GLY A 197 10.89 -2.33 15.28
CA GLY A 197 11.38 -2.11 16.63
C GLY A 197 12.91 -2.18 16.75
N PRO A 198 13.59 -1.11 17.21
CA PRO A 198 15.02 -1.14 17.45
C PRO A 198 15.42 -2.17 18.50
N HIS A 199 16.69 -2.57 18.46
CA HIS A 199 17.34 -3.48 19.40
C HIS A 199 18.48 -2.77 20.14
N ASN A 200 19.01 -3.39 21.19
CA ASN A 200 20.06 -2.76 21.99
C ASN A 200 21.38 -2.56 21.23
N LYS A 201 21.60 -3.25 20.10
CA LYS A 201 22.78 -3.09 19.25
C LYS A 201 22.41 -3.39 17.80
N SER A 202 23.12 -2.77 16.86
CA SER A 202 23.03 -3.18 15.46
C SER A 202 23.82 -4.47 15.26
N VAL A 203 23.19 -5.50 14.74
CA VAL A 203 23.80 -6.82 14.52
C VAL A 203 23.05 -7.55 13.43
N VAL A 204 23.77 -8.31 12.60
CA VAL A 204 23.15 -9.26 11.67
C VAL A 204 23.15 -10.63 12.33
N GLU A 205 21.98 -11.22 12.54
CA GLU A 205 21.83 -12.58 13.07
C GLU A 205 21.05 -13.44 12.07
N ASN A 206 21.62 -14.58 11.67
CA ASN A 206 21.04 -15.47 10.66
C ASN A 206 20.67 -14.76 9.34
N GLY A 207 21.46 -13.76 8.94
CA GLY A 207 21.21 -12.96 7.75
C GLY A 207 20.18 -11.84 7.91
N TYR A 208 19.54 -11.72 9.08
CA TYR A 208 18.57 -10.67 9.37
C TYR A 208 19.22 -9.50 10.12
N PRO A 209 19.15 -8.26 9.61
CA PRO A 209 19.72 -7.10 10.28
C PRO A 209 18.79 -6.59 11.39
N TYR A 210 19.32 -6.49 12.60
CA TYR A 210 18.73 -5.73 13.70
C TYR A 210 19.42 -4.38 13.81
N HIS A 211 18.62 -3.33 14.04
CA HIS A 211 19.11 -1.95 14.11
C HIS A 211 19.05 -1.40 15.54
N ALA A 212 20.10 -0.71 15.97
CA ALA A 212 20.08 0.14 17.16
C ALA A 212 19.30 1.45 16.90
N PRO A 213 18.83 2.15 17.97
CA PRO A 213 18.16 3.44 17.84
C PRO A 213 18.89 4.48 16.96
N GLU A 214 20.22 4.52 17.00
CA GLU A 214 21.04 5.52 16.32
C GLU A 214 20.93 5.46 14.80
N VAL A 215 20.59 4.29 14.24
CA VAL A 215 20.38 4.12 12.79
C VAL A 215 19.29 5.07 12.28
N TYR A 216 18.31 5.39 13.12
CA TYR A 216 17.16 6.20 12.75
C TYR A 216 17.36 7.70 12.97
N PHE A 217 18.40 8.12 13.72
CA PHE A 217 18.49 9.49 14.22
C PHE A 217 18.57 10.54 13.12
N ASP A 218 19.39 10.30 12.11
CA ASP A 218 19.59 11.28 11.03
C ASP A 218 18.34 11.43 10.18
N TYR A 219 17.66 10.32 9.87
CA TYR A 219 16.36 10.35 9.19
C TYR A 219 15.32 11.10 10.03
N PHE A 220 15.21 10.76 11.32
CA PHE A 220 14.24 11.37 12.23
C PHE A 220 14.45 12.87 12.40
N ARG A 221 15.70 13.33 12.51
CA ARG A 221 16.02 14.77 12.59
C ARG A 221 15.70 15.49 11.29
N THR A 222 16.09 14.92 10.16
CA THR A 222 15.84 15.51 8.83
C THR A 222 14.35 15.68 8.57
N HIS A 223 13.53 14.74 9.05
CA HIS A 223 12.08 14.76 8.88
C HIS A 223 11.31 15.30 10.09
N ASN A 224 11.97 16.01 11.00
CA ASN A 224 11.35 16.67 12.15
C ASN A 224 10.47 15.71 13.00
N ILE A 225 10.91 14.46 13.16
CA ILE A 225 10.34 13.55 14.16
C ILE A 225 10.78 14.05 15.54
N SER A 226 9.81 14.31 16.42
CA SER A 226 10.08 14.77 17.79
C SER A 226 9.90 13.68 18.84
N THR A 227 9.02 12.72 18.57
CA THR A 227 8.50 11.81 19.60
C THR A 227 8.50 10.37 19.09
N ILE A 228 9.00 9.44 19.91
CA ILE A 228 8.99 8.00 19.65
C ILE A 228 7.99 7.34 20.60
N ILE A 229 7.08 6.55 20.04
CA ILE A 229 6.15 5.71 20.80
C ILE A 229 6.55 4.24 20.66
N ARG A 230 6.80 3.58 21.79
CA ARG A 230 7.10 2.14 21.87
C ARG A 230 5.92 1.35 22.41
N LEU A 231 5.49 0.35 21.65
CA LEU A 231 4.33 -0.49 21.96
C LEU A 231 4.70 -1.91 22.43
N ASN A 232 5.97 -2.29 22.32
CA ASN A 232 6.48 -3.62 22.65
C ASN A 232 7.34 -3.67 23.92
N LYS A 233 7.77 -4.89 24.28
CA LYS A 233 8.72 -5.10 25.38
C LYS A 233 9.99 -4.30 25.09
N ARG A 234 10.67 -3.87 26.16
CA ARG A 234 11.89 -3.06 26.07
C ARG A 234 13.04 -3.87 25.47
N MET A 235 13.31 -3.67 24.19
CA MET A 235 14.43 -4.28 23.45
C MET A 235 15.68 -3.38 23.41
N TYR A 236 15.55 -2.12 23.86
CA TYR A 236 16.60 -1.11 23.96
C TYR A 236 16.28 -0.14 25.12
N ASP A 237 17.28 0.61 25.58
CA ASP A 237 17.07 1.67 26.58
C ASP A 237 16.52 2.95 25.93
N ALA A 238 15.37 3.44 26.41
CA ALA A 238 14.75 4.68 25.95
C ALA A 238 15.66 5.90 26.10
N LYS A 239 16.61 5.87 27.03
CA LYS A 239 17.62 6.92 27.21
C LYS A 239 18.38 7.23 25.93
N ARG A 240 18.58 6.27 25.03
CA ARG A 240 19.30 6.51 23.77
C ARG A 240 18.59 7.52 22.88
N PHE A 241 17.25 7.50 22.85
CA PHE A 241 16.46 8.53 22.15
C PHE A 241 16.41 9.83 22.95
N LEU A 242 16.22 9.75 24.28
CA LEU A 242 16.15 10.94 25.16
C LEU A 242 17.46 11.76 25.11
N ASP A 243 18.60 11.11 25.24
CA ASP A 243 19.94 11.72 25.19
C ASP A 243 20.24 12.30 23.79
N ALA A 244 19.58 11.78 22.76
CA ALA A 244 19.68 12.27 21.38
C ALA A 244 18.70 13.42 21.07
N GLY A 245 17.90 13.86 22.05
CA GLY A 245 17.00 15.01 21.95
C GLY A 245 15.56 14.69 21.55
N PHE A 246 15.18 13.41 21.50
CA PHE A 246 13.80 13.02 21.20
C PHE A 246 12.99 12.77 22.46
N GLU A 247 11.67 12.94 22.38
CA GLU A 247 10.74 12.46 23.41
C GLU A 247 10.49 10.97 23.22
N HIS A 248 10.28 10.24 24.33
CA HIS A 248 10.04 8.80 24.30
C HIS A 248 8.87 8.42 25.21
N VAL A 249 7.91 7.67 24.67
CA VAL A 249 6.71 7.23 25.39
C VAL A 249 6.54 5.72 25.26
N ASP A 250 6.46 5.03 26.40
CA ASP A 250 6.08 3.61 26.45
C ASP A 250 4.54 3.49 26.57
N LEU A 251 3.90 2.86 25.60
CA LEU A 251 2.48 2.49 25.58
C LEU A 251 2.34 0.98 25.34
N PHE A 252 2.88 0.19 26.26
CA PHE A 252 2.97 -1.26 26.12
C PHE A 252 1.61 -1.97 26.17
N PHE A 253 1.39 -2.87 25.22
CA PHE A 253 0.37 -3.92 25.30
C PHE A 253 0.85 -5.22 24.63
N VAL A 254 0.15 -6.32 24.94
CA VAL A 254 0.56 -7.69 24.59
C VAL A 254 0.53 -7.88 23.07
N ASP A 255 1.49 -8.65 22.55
CA ASP A 255 1.55 -8.95 21.12
C ASP A 255 0.33 -9.78 20.68
N GLY A 256 -0.31 -9.38 19.59
CA GLY A 256 -1.56 -9.99 19.11
C GLY A 256 -2.81 -9.68 19.96
N SER A 257 -2.72 -8.83 21.00
CA SER A 257 -3.89 -8.34 21.72
C SER A 257 -4.37 -6.98 21.18
N VAL A 258 -5.50 -6.50 21.70
CA VAL A 258 -6.00 -5.14 21.47
C VAL A 258 -5.54 -4.20 22.59
N PRO A 259 -5.35 -2.88 22.32
CA PRO A 259 -5.07 -1.89 23.36
C PRO A 259 -6.32 -1.64 24.21
N SER A 260 -6.14 -1.12 25.44
CA SER A 260 -7.25 -0.58 26.23
C SER A 260 -7.61 0.84 25.79
N ASP A 261 -8.82 1.29 26.10
CA ASP A 261 -9.27 2.67 25.82
C ASP A 261 -8.30 3.72 26.38
N GLU A 262 -7.75 3.49 27.58
CA GLU A 262 -6.74 4.37 28.18
C GLU A 262 -5.46 4.49 27.31
N ILE A 263 -5.00 3.38 26.72
CA ILE A 263 -3.84 3.38 25.82
C ILE A 263 -4.19 4.15 24.53
N VAL A 264 -5.38 3.95 23.99
CA VAL A 264 -5.87 4.63 22.78
C VAL A 264 -5.94 6.14 23.01
N GLU A 265 -6.61 6.58 24.08
CA GLU A 265 -6.73 8.00 24.43
C GLU A 265 -5.36 8.64 24.66
N ARG A 266 -4.46 7.93 25.36
CA ARG A 266 -3.09 8.42 25.58
C ARG A 266 -2.29 8.51 24.29
N PHE A 267 -2.44 7.56 23.38
CA PHE A 267 -1.80 7.62 22.05
C PHE A 267 -2.24 8.86 21.28
N ILE A 268 -3.56 9.09 21.18
CA ILE A 268 -4.14 10.27 20.51
C ILE A 268 -3.57 11.55 21.11
N ASN A 269 -3.59 11.69 22.43
CA ASN A 269 -3.08 12.87 23.13
C ASN A 269 -1.59 13.13 22.85
N VAL A 270 -0.76 12.08 22.82
CA VAL A 270 0.67 12.20 22.50
C VAL A 270 0.87 12.65 21.05
N VAL A 271 0.14 12.05 20.11
CA VAL A 271 0.22 12.42 18.69
C VAL A 271 -0.22 13.87 18.48
N ASP A 272 -1.35 14.29 19.06
CA ASP A 272 -1.87 15.65 18.90
C ASP A 272 -0.97 16.71 19.55
N SER A 273 -0.31 16.38 20.67
CA SER A 273 0.55 17.31 21.41
C SER A 273 2.00 17.35 20.91
N ALA A 274 2.42 16.42 20.05
CA ALA A 274 3.79 16.33 19.56
C ALA A 274 4.18 17.57 18.73
N LYS A 275 5.39 18.09 18.99
CA LYS A 275 5.94 19.29 18.33
C LYS A 275 6.31 19.06 16.86
N GLY A 276 6.58 17.81 16.50
CA GLY A 276 6.89 17.36 15.16
C GLY A 276 6.15 16.07 14.82
N GLY A 277 6.73 15.27 13.93
CA GLY A 277 6.21 13.95 13.61
C GLY A 277 6.44 12.94 14.74
N VAL A 278 5.61 11.90 14.75
CA VAL A 278 5.66 10.81 15.74
C VAL A 278 6.04 9.51 15.05
N ALA A 279 7.13 8.89 15.51
CA ALA A 279 7.55 7.58 15.05
C ALA A 279 7.03 6.50 16.01
N VAL A 280 6.21 5.59 15.50
CA VAL A 280 5.53 4.56 16.29
C VAL A 280 6.07 3.20 15.90
N HIS A 281 6.47 2.39 16.89
CA HIS A 281 6.91 1.03 16.62
C HIS A 281 6.37 0.02 17.63
N CYS A 282 6.26 -1.22 17.17
CA CYS A 282 6.10 -2.39 18.02
C CYS A 282 7.30 -3.33 17.83
N LYS A 283 7.09 -4.63 17.58
CA LYS A 283 8.17 -5.54 17.17
C LYS A 283 8.47 -5.36 15.68
N ALA A 284 7.47 -5.57 14.83
CA ALA A 284 7.60 -5.52 13.37
C ALA A 284 7.02 -4.23 12.75
N GLY A 285 6.49 -3.29 13.55
CA GLY A 285 5.84 -2.09 12.99
C GLY A 285 4.47 -2.33 12.33
N LEU A 286 3.91 -3.54 12.43
CA LEU A 286 2.65 -3.90 11.73
C LEU A 286 1.43 -3.91 12.67
N GLY A 287 1.14 -5.02 13.35
CA GLY A 287 -0.13 -5.22 14.06
C GLY A 287 -0.46 -4.14 15.09
N ARG A 288 0.28 -4.08 16.20
CA ARG A 288 0.03 -3.13 17.29
C ARG A 288 0.16 -1.66 16.85
N THR A 289 1.15 -1.40 15.99
CA THR A 289 1.40 -0.06 15.46
C THR A 289 0.23 0.40 14.59
N GLY A 290 -0.17 -0.41 13.61
CA GLY A 290 -1.31 -0.13 12.74
C GLY A 290 -2.62 0.00 13.51
N THR A 291 -2.85 -0.81 14.55
CA THR A 291 -4.06 -0.70 15.39
C THR A 291 -4.19 0.64 16.11
N LEU A 292 -3.09 1.25 16.58
CA LEU A 292 -3.17 2.57 17.24
C LEU A 292 -3.21 3.73 16.26
N ILE A 293 -2.61 3.57 15.06
CA ILE A 293 -2.64 4.62 14.03
C ILE A 293 -4.00 4.71 13.34
N ALA A 294 -4.71 3.58 13.18
CA ALA A 294 -6.01 3.47 12.52
C ALA A 294 -7.17 4.10 13.32
#